data_AF-A0A2I0L9T5-F1
#
_entry.id   AF-A0A2I0L9T5-F1
#
_cell.length_a   1.000
_cell.length_b   1.000
_cell.length_c   1.000
_cell.angle_alpha   90.00
_cell.angle_beta   90.00
_cell.angle_gamma   90.00
#
_symmetry.space_group_name_H-M   'P 1'
#
loop_
_entity.id
_entity.type
_entity.pdbx_description
1 polymer ?
#
loop_
_entity_poly.entity_id
_entity_poly.type
_entity_poly.pdbx_seq_one_letter_code
_entity_poly.pdbx_strand_id
1 'polypeptide(L)'
;MSVVPKEAIEVIAQSIGINKLSPDVAAAVAPAVEYRLREIMQEAIKCMRHSRRTVLTSEDVDSAFKLRNVEPIYGFTSGDPLRFKRAAGHKDLFYIDEKDVEFKDVIDAPLPKAPLEAAVTAHWLAIEGVQPAIPENPSAEGSDGKKYEFKEDGIPIDVKLPVKHVISRELQLYFDKIKELTLSKSDSIMFKQALLSLATDSGLHPLVPYITHFISDEIPHNLTKIPLLFALMRVIRSILQNPHIHIEPYLHQLMPSVITCLVTKRLGIKLSDNHWDLRNFSASLVASICKRFGHAYHNLQSRVARTLLHAFLDPNKTLPQHYGAIQGLAALGPSVV
;
A
#
# COMPACT_ATOMS: atom_id res chain seq x y z
N MET A 1 3.97 1.15 50.21
CA MET A 1 5.31 0.74 50.69
C MET A 1 6.29 1.06 49.58
N SER A 2 7.36 1.81 49.88
CA SER A 2 8.36 2.17 48.88
C SER A 2 9.16 0.94 48.46
N VAL A 3 9.51 0.86 47.18
CA VAL A 3 10.33 -0.24 46.64
C VAL A 3 11.81 -0.05 46.97
N VAL A 4 12.23 1.20 47.22
CA VAL A 4 13.61 1.54 47.58
C VAL A 4 13.94 1.03 48.99
N PRO A 5 15.00 0.19 49.15
CA PRO A 5 15.40 -0.31 50.46
C PRO A 5 15.99 0.82 51.31
N LYS A 6 15.67 0.83 52.60
CA LYS A 6 16.18 1.82 53.56
C LYS A 6 17.70 1.76 53.67
N GLU A 7 18.26 0.55 53.56
CA GLU A 7 19.70 0.28 53.58
C GLU A 7 20.44 1.05 52.48
N ALA A 8 19.86 1.24 51.29
CA ALA A 8 20.50 1.99 50.22
C ALA A 8 20.68 3.48 50.59
N ILE A 9 19.72 4.06 51.31
CA ILE A 9 19.80 5.46 51.77
C ILE A 9 20.84 5.61 52.87
N GLU A 10 20.93 4.63 53.78
CA GLU A 10 21.94 4.60 54.83
C GLU A 10 23.36 4.48 54.26
N VAL A 11 23.56 3.64 53.23
CA VAL A 11 24.85 3.50 52.53
C VAL A 11 25.25 4.81 51.84
N ILE A 12 24.32 5.51 51.20
CA ILE A 12 24.58 6.84 50.60
C ILE A 12 24.87 7.89 51.68
N ALA A 13 24.21 7.83 52.84
CA ALA A 13 24.50 8.73 53.95
C ALA A 13 25.92 8.50 54.53
N GLN A 14 26.34 7.23 54.62
CA GLN A 14 27.68 6.85 55.05
C GLN A 14 28.76 7.31 54.05
N SER A 15 28.51 7.26 52.74
CA SER A 15 29.47 7.76 51.74
C SER A 15 29.71 9.27 51.81
N ILE A 16 28.72 10.02 52.31
CA ILE A 16 28.82 11.47 52.58
C ILE A 16 29.48 11.75 53.95
N GLY A 17 29.68 10.72 54.80
CA GLY A 17 30.29 10.83 56.12
C GLY A 17 29.31 10.94 57.29
N ILE A 18 28.02 10.69 57.07
CA ILE A 18 26.98 10.68 58.11
C ILE A 18 26.82 9.25 58.65
N ASN A 19 27.51 8.94 59.75
CA ASN A 19 27.60 7.58 60.28
C ASN A 19 26.33 7.06 60.97
N LYS A 20 25.43 7.95 61.44
CA LYS A 20 24.19 7.58 62.13
C LYS A 20 23.02 8.41 61.62
N LEU A 21 22.29 7.87 60.65
CA LEU A 21 21.01 8.40 60.20
C LEU A 21 19.88 7.78 61.03
N SER A 22 18.87 8.56 61.42
CA SER A 22 17.70 7.98 62.10
C SER A 22 16.83 7.19 61.10
N PRO A 23 16.26 6.04 61.51
CA PRO A 23 15.49 5.19 60.60
C PRO A 23 14.20 5.85 60.09
N ASP A 24 13.67 6.83 60.84
CA ASP A 24 12.50 7.60 60.45
C ASP A 24 12.79 8.55 59.29
N VAL A 25 14.00 9.13 59.24
CA VAL A 25 14.43 9.99 58.13
C VAL A 25 14.65 9.15 56.86
N ALA A 26 15.29 7.98 56.99
CA ALA A 26 15.42 7.05 55.87
C ALA A 26 14.05 6.61 55.32
N ALA A 27 13.09 6.37 56.20
CA ALA A 27 11.71 6.00 55.83
C ALA A 27 10.94 7.15 55.16
N ALA A 28 11.23 8.41 55.49
CA ALA A 28 10.60 9.58 54.87
C ALA A 28 11.22 9.95 53.51
N VAL A 29 12.53 9.72 53.32
CA VAL A 29 13.24 10.05 52.08
C VAL A 29 12.94 9.03 50.97
N ALA A 30 12.78 7.74 51.30
CA ALA A 30 12.57 6.69 50.29
C ALA A 30 11.36 6.95 49.37
N PRO A 31 10.16 7.32 49.86
CA PRO A 31 9.02 7.65 49.01
C PRO A 31 9.24 8.89 48.15
N ALA A 32 9.97 9.90 48.65
CA ALA A 32 10.24 11.13 47.90
C ALA A 32 11.17 10.86 46.70
N VAL A 33 12.21 10.05 46.89
CA VAL A 33 13.11 9.62 45.79
C VAL A 33 12.33 8.81 44.76
N GLU A 34 11.49 7.88 45.20
CA GLU A 34 10.67 7.07 44.30
C GLU A 34 9.69 7.93 43.48
N TYR A 35 9.09 8.96 44.09
CA TYR A 35 8.23 9.91 43.40
C TYR A 35 8.98 10.65 42.29
N ARG A 36 10.18 11.17 42.60
CA ARG A 36 11.02 11.86 41.61
C ARG A 36 11.47 10.94 40.48
N LEU A 37 11.83 9.69 40.79
CA LEU A 37 12.19 8.70 39.78
C LEU A 37 11.01 8.42 38.83
N ARG A 38 9.81 8.21 39.38
CA ARG A 38 8.59 7.99 38.58
C ARG A 38 8.25 9.19 37.71
N GLU A 39 8.43 10.40 38.23
CA GLU A 39 8.21 11.66 37.50
C GLU A 39 9.11 11.75 36.26
N ILE A 40 10.42 11.49 36.41
CA ILE A 40 11.38 11.47 35.30
C ILE A 40 11.06 10.37 34.29
N MET A 41 10.74 9.15 34.78
CA MET A 41 10.41 8.03 33.90
C MET A 41 9.14 8.27 33.08
N GLN A 42 8.13 8.91 33.66
CA GLN A 42 6.91 9.28 32.92
C GLN A 42 7.20 10.23 31.77
N GLU A 43 8.18 11.12 31.92
CA GLU A 43 8.57 12.06 30.86
C GLU A 43 9.43 11.42 29.80
N ALA A 44 10.33 10.52 30.21
CA ALA A 44 11.11 9.73 29.28
C ALA A 44 10.19 8.87 28.39
N ILE A 45 9.13 8.26 28.96
CA ILE A 45 8.12 7.52 28.18
C ILE A 45 7.38 8.43 27.19
N LYS A 46 7.11 9.69 27.54
CA LYS A 46 6.50 10.66 26.61
C LYS A 46 7.46 10.94 25.44
N CYS A 47 8.74 11.18 25.72
CA CYS A 47 9.77 11.40 24.69
C CYS A 47 9.91 10.18 23.76
N MET A 48 9.89 8.98 24.32
CA MET A 48 9.93 7.72 23.57
C MET A 48 8.72 7.58 22.61
N ARG A 49 7.51 7.85 23.12
CA ARG A 49 6.28 7.80 22.30
C ARG A 49 6.28 8.86 21.20
N HIS A 50 6.76 10.06 21.48
CA HIS A 50 6.92 11.11 20.47
C HIS A 50 7.94 10.73 19.38
N SER A 51 8.96 9.95 19.75
CA SER A 51 9.94 9.38 18.83
C SER A 51 9.44 8.15 18.04
N ARG A 52 8.17 7.73 18.23
CA ARG A 52 7.55 6.55 17.60
C ARG A 52 8.28 5.23 17.89
N ARG A 53 8.98 5.14 19.02
CA ARG A 53 9.68 3.93 19.48
C ARG A 53 8.88 3.24 20.58
N THR A 54 9.07 1.93 20.72
CA THR A 54 8.51 1.11 21.81
C THR A 54 9.53 0.78 22.90
N VAL A 55 10.82 0.97 22.61
CA VAL A 55 11.94 0.73 23.53
C VAL A 55 12.45 2.06 24.04
N LEU A 56 12.58 2.18 25.36
CA LEU A 56 13.12 3.36 26.03
C LEU A 56 14.66 3.36 25.92
N THR A 57 15.22 4.48 25.44
CA THR A 57 16.66 4.67 25.30
C THR A 57 17.21 5.68 26.33
N SER A 58 18.53 5.69 26.54
CA SER A 58 19.17 6.69 27.43
C SER A 58 18.93 8.12 26.96
N GLU A 59 18.87 8.35 25.64
CA GLU A 59 18.55 9.65 25.03
C GLU A 59 17.16 10.19 25.44
N ASP A 60 16.18 9.30 25.61
CA ASP A 60 14.83 9.68 26.04
C ASP A 60 14.84 10.17 27.51
N VAL A 61 15.70 9.57 28.34
CA VAL A 61 15.89 9.97 29.75
C VAL A 61 16.69 11.26 29.85
N ASP A 62 17.73 11.45 29.03
CA ASP A 62 18.50 12.70 28.96
C ASP A 62 17.61 13.88 28.52
N SER A 63 16.68 13.62 27.60
CA SER A 63 15.68 14.59 27.19
C SER A 63 14.73 14.93 28.34
N ALA A 64 14.34 13.96 29.15
CA ALA A 64 13.54 14.18 30.36
C ALA A 64 14.28 15.01 31.42
N PHE A 65 15.58 14.76 31.64
CA PHE A 65 16.39 15.57 32.56
C PHE A 65 16.46 17.04 32.12
N LYS A 66 16.67 17.28 30.82
CA LYS A 66 16.65 18.64 30.25
C LYS A 66 15.31 19.34 30.45
N LEU A 67 14.19 18.63 30.26
CA LEU A 67 12.84 19.18 30.49
C LEU A 67 12.60 19.56 31.95
N ARG A 68 13.22 18.83 32.89
CA ARG A 68 13.08 19.06 34.33
C ARG A 68 14.14 19.96 34.93
N ASN A 69 15.05 20.51 34.11
CA ASN A 69 16.20 21.27 34.57
C ASN A 69 17.05 20.51 35.60
N VAL A 70 17.16 19.19 35.43
CA VAL A 70 18.07 18.34 36.22
C VAL A 70 19.38 18.23 35.46
N GLU A 71 20.48 18.17 36.19
CA GLU A 71 21.81 17.99 35.60
C GLU A 71 21.89 16.68 34.79
N PRO A 72 22.39 16.71 33.55
CA PRO A 72 22.50 15.52 32.72
C PRO A 72 23.55 14.56 33.29
N ILE A 73 23.27 13.26 33.19
CA ILE A 73 24.17 12.22 33.65
C ILE A 73 24.99 11.72 32.46
N TYR A 74 26.29 11.97 32.47
CA TYR A 74 27.21 11.57 31.41
C TYR A 74 27.68 10.11 31.56
N GLY A 75 28.09 9.48 30.44
CA GLY A 75 28.69 8.14 30.44
C GLY A 75 27.77 7.01 29.97
N PHE A 76 26.54 7.30 29.55
CA PHE A 76 25.53 6.29 29.13
C PHE A 76 25.26 6.25 27.62
N THR A 77 26.18 6.78 26.81
CA THR A 77 26.06 6.83 25.34
C THR A 77 26.77 5.68 24.64
N SER A 78 27.56 4.88 25.36
CA SER A 78 28.21 3.69 24.79
C SER A 78 27.17 2.61 24.51
N GLY A 79 27.24 1.99 23.32
CA GLY A 79 26.36 0.87 22.95
C GLY A 79 26.63 -0.42 23.73
N ASP A 80 27.68 -0.45 24.56
CA ASP A 80 28.02 -1.61 25.38
C ASP A 80 27.17 -1.69 26.64
N PRO A 81 26.60 -2.88 26.95
CA PRO A 81 25.80 -3.06 28.16
C PRO A 81 26.69 -3.02 29.41
N LEU A 82 26.23 -2.30 30.43
CA LEU A 82 26.87 -2.27 31.75
C LEU A 82 26.90 -3.67 32.38
N ARG A 83 28.09 -4.10 32.82
CA ARG A 83 28.31 -5.42 33.45
C ARG A 83 28.37 -5.27 34.97
N PHE A 84 27.27 -5.57 35.64
CA PHE A 84 27.22 -5.62 37.10
C PHE A 84 27.81 -6.92 37.63
N LYS A 85 28.86 -6.84 38.45
CA LYS A 85 29.46 -7.99 39.14
C LYS A 85 29.19 -7.91 40.65
N ARG A 86 29.00 -9.09 41.28
CA ARG A 86 28.89 -9.19 42.74
C ARG A 86 30.26 -9.10 43.38
N ALA A 87 30.37 -8.36 44.48
CA ALA A 87 31.59 -8.29 45.27
C ALA A 87 31.85 -9.63 45.99
N ALA A 88 33.11 -10.08 46.01
CA ALA A 88 33.47 -11.30 46.72
C ALA A 88 33.28 -11.11 48.24
N GLY A 89 32.44 -11.95 48.86
CA GLY A 89 32.20 -11.96 50.31
C GLY A 89 30.90 -11.28 50.78
N HIS A 90 30.19 -10.55 49.92
CA HIS A 90 28.91 -9.91 50.25
C HIS A 90 27.83 -10.27 49.23
N LYS A 91 26.65 -10.73 49.70
CA LYS A 91 25.55 -11.17 48.81
C LYS A 91 24.83 -10.01 48.12
N ASP A 92 24.83 -8.85 48.76
CA ASP A 92 23.97 -7.72 48.39
C ASP A 92 24.76 -6.53 47.80
N LEU A 93 26.08 -6.66 47.66
CA LEU A 93 26.95 -5.62 47.11
C LEU A 93 27.31 -5.93 45.64
N PHE A 94 26.95 -4.99 44.77
CA PHE A 94 27.27 -5.03 43.35
C PHE A 94 28.18 -3.85 42.99
N TYR A 95 29.13 -4.09 42.10
CA TYR A 95 29.97 -3.05 41.51
C TYR A 95 29.94 -3.15 39.98
N ILE A 96 30.27 -2.04 39.32
CA ILE A 96 30.38 -1.96 37.87
C ILE A 96 31.80 -2.40 37.51
N ASP A 97 31.92 -3.44 36.68
CA ASP A 97 33.21 -3.94 36.19
C ASP A 97 33.71 -3.05 35.04
N GLU A 98 34.46 -2.01 35.40
CA GLU A 98 35.15 -1.14 34.44
C GLU A 98 36.57 -1.66 34.26
N LYS A 99 36.92 -1.98 33.00
CA LYS A 99 38.28 -2.38 32.65
C LYS A 99 39.03 -1.17 32.15
N ASP A 100 40.20 -0.94 32.71
CA ASP A 100 41.13 0.05 32.18
C ASP A 100 41.58 -0.38 30.78
N VAL A 101 41.50 0.56 29.84
CA VAL A 101 41.92 0.37 28.44
C VAL A 101 43.08 1.32 28.15
N GLU A 102 44.12 0.83 27.49
CA GLU A 102 45.24 1.68 27.10
C GLU A 102 44.83 2.62 25.96
N PHE A 103 45.26 3.88 26.01
CA PHE A 103 44.94 4.87 24.96
C PHE A 103 45.38 4.45 23.56
N LYS A 104 46.46 3.68 23.45
CA LYS A 104 46.97 3.17 22.16
C LYS A 104 45.94 2.27 21.48
N ASP A 105 45.34 1.36 22.24
CA ASP A 105 44.34 0.42 21.75
C ASP A 105 43.07 1.13 21.25
N VAL A 106 42.72 2.27 21.86
CA VAL A 106 41.57 3.10 21.44
C VAL A 106 41.87 3.86 20.15
N ILE A 107 43.11 4.34 19.97
CA ILE A 107 43.53 5.09 18.76
C ILE A 107 43.68 4.14 17.56
N ASP A 108 44.21 2.94 17.80
CA ASP A 108 44.43 1.94 16.75
C ASP A 108 43.15 1.15 16.40
N ALA A 109 42.05 1.38 17.13
CA ALA A 109 40.77 0.72 16.87
C ALA A 109 40.22 1.10 15.48
N PRO A 110 39.80 0.13 14.65
CA PRO A 110 39.26 0.41 13.34
C PRO A 110 37.90 1.10 13.43
N LEU A 111 37.65 2.03 12.51
CA LEU A 111 36.37 2.73 12.41
C LEU A 111 35.21 1.76 12.12
N PRO A 112 34.04 1.96 12.73
CA PRO A 112 32.87 1.14 12.43
C PRO A 112 32.38 1.39 11.00
N LYS A 113 31.78 0.37 10.39
CA LYS A 113 31.17 0.49 9.07
C LYS A 113 29.94 1.39 9.13
N ALA A 114 29.87 2.37 8.25
CA ALA A 114 28.69 3.22 8.13
C ALA A 114 27.49 2.42 7.56
N PRO A 115 26.28 2.62 8.09
CA PRO A 115 25.07 2.06 7.51
C PRO A 115 24.76 2.71 6.15
N LEU A 116 23.94 2.04 5.34
CA LEU A 116 23.41 2.60 4.09
C LEU A 116 22.42 3.74 4.39
N GLU A 117 22.29 4.65 3.44
CA GLU A 117 21.32 5.74 3.52
C GLU A 117 19.87 5.20 3.50
N ALA A 118 18.98 5.87 4.23
CA ALA A 118 17.58 5.49 4.31
C ALA A 118 16.89 5.69 2.95
N ALA A 119 16.35 4.60 2.38
CA ALA A 119 15.56 4.61 1.15
C ALA A 119 14.15 4.08 1.39
N VAL A 120 13.18 4.56 0.60
CA VAL A 120 11.78 4.12 0.68
C VAL A 120 11.49 3.16 -0.47
N THR A 121 10.99 1.98 -0.15
CA THR A 121 10.48 1.00 -1.11
C THR A 121 8.96 0.87 -0.96
N ALA A 122 8.23 0.97 -2.07
CA ALA A 122 6.78 0.89 -2.09
C ALA A 122 6.32 -0.46 -2.66
N HIS A 123 5.32 -1.07 -2.03
CA HIS A 123 4.67 -2.29 -2.49
C HIS A 123 3.17 -2.25 -2.16
N TRP A 124 2.39 -3.10 -2.81
CA TRP A 124 0.96 -3.21 -2.55
C TRP A 124 0.69 -4.05 -1.29
N LEU A 125 0.21 -3.40 -0.23
CA LEU A 125 -0.20 -4.09 1.00
C LEU A 125 -1.55 -4.82 0.81
N ALA A 126 -2.49 -4.21 0.09
CA ALA A 126 -3.81 -4.79 -0.15
C ALA A 126 -4.40 -4.29 -1.48
N ILE A 127 -5.11 -5.18 -2.16
CA ILE A 127 -5.92 -4.89 -3.34
C ILE A 127 -7.35 -5.35 -3.01
N GLU A 128 -8.30 -4.41 -3.00
CA GLU A 128 -9.71 -4.67 -2.65
C GLU A 128 -9.90 -5.38 -1.30
N GLY A 129 -9.06 -5.04 -0.32
CA GLY A 129 -9.11 -5.63 1.03
C GLY A 129 -8.46 -7.02 1.14
N VAL A 130 -7.95 -7.58 0.04
CA VAL A 130 -7.16 -8.82 0.04
C VAL A 130 -5.67 -8.49 -0.04
N GLN A 131 -4.88 -9.06 0.86
CA GLN A 131 -3.44 -8.91 0.85
C GLN A 131 -2.83 -9.82 -0.23
N PRO A 132 -2.11 -9.27 -1.23
CA PRO A 132 -1.45 -10.10 -2.22
C PRO A 132 -0.25 -10.83 -1.61
N ALA A 133 -0.01 -12.08 -2.04
CA ALA A 133 1.10 -12.90 -1.59
C ALA A 133 2.42 -12.49 -2.29
N ILE A 134 2.92 -11.30 -1.95
CA ILE A 134 4.21 -10.76 -2.39
C ILE A 134 5.22 -10.99 -1.24
N PRO A 135 6.51 -11.28 -1.50
CA PRO A 135 7.53 -11.49 -0.45
C PRO A 135 7.58 -10.43 0.66
N GLU A 136 7.24 -9.17 0.38
CA GLU A 136 7.20 -8.11 1.39
C GLU A 136 5.98 -8.19 2.32
N ASN A 137 4.92 -8.87 1.91
CA ASN A 137 3.70 -9.04 2.69
C ASN A 137 3.79 -10.27 3.60
N PRO A 138 3.30 -10.20 4.86
CA PRO A 138 3.16 -11.38 5.70
C PRO A 138 2.27 -12.44 5.03
N SER A 139 2.72 -13.69 5.05
CA SER A 139 1.89 -14.84 4.67
C SER A 139 0.73 -14.99 5.66
N ALA A 140 -0.48 -15.22 5.15
CA ALA A 140 -1.68 -15.47 5.96
C ALA A 140 -1.52 -16.71 6.87
N GLU A 141 -0.62 -17.62 6.50
CA GLU A 141 -0.16 -18.74 7.31
C GLU A 141 1.25 -18.43 7.81
N GLY A 142 1.41 -18.00 9.07
CA GLY A 142 2.73 -18.03 9.69
C GLY A 142 3.04 -16.99 10.75
N SER A 143 2.38 -17.07 11.89
CA SER A 143 3.08 -16.98 13.18
C SER A 143 3.75 -18.32 13.51
N ASP A 144 4.44 -18.94 12.55
CA ASP A 144 5.32 -20.08 12.80
C ASP A 144 6.30 -20.28 11.63
N GLY A 145 7.56 -20.58 11.99
CA GLY A 145 8.75 -20.32 11.20
C GLY A 145 8.98 -21.11 9.89
N LYS A 146 9.81 -20.47 9.06
CA LYS A 146 10.72 -21.00 8.01
C LYS A 146 10.12 -21.88 6.90
N LYS A 147 10.17 -21.35 5.66
CA LYS A 147 11.06 -21.79 4.57
C LYS A 147 10.90 -20.89 3.34
N TYR A 148 12.02 -20.39 2.83
CA TYR A 148 12.12 -19.73 1.53
C TYR A 148 12.48 -20.78 0.47
N GLU A 149 11.66 -20.90 -0.57
CA GLU A 149 12.11 -21.35 -1.89
C GLU A 149 11.69 -20.30 -2.93
N PHE A 150 12.69 -19.74 -3.60
CA PHE A 150 12.56 -18.84 -4.72
C PHE A 150 12.12 -19.63 -5.96
N LYS A 151 11.05 -19.17 -6.62
CA LYS A 151 10.84 -19.38 -8.06
C LYS A 151 10.39 -18.07 -8.67
N GLU A 152 11.29 -17.47 -9.45
CA GLU A 152 10.93 -16.52 -10.50
C GLU A 152 10.07 -17.27 -11.51
N ASP A 153 8.78 -16.97 -11.54
CA ASP A 153 7.94 -17.06 -12.73
C ASP A 153 6.68 -16.25 -12.41
N GLY A 154 6.33 -15.35 -13.34
CA GLY A 154 5.31 -14.33 -13.16
C GLY A 154 4.09 -14.84 -12.41
N ILE A 155 3.90 -14.33 -11.18
CA ILE A 155 2.80 -14.70 -10.30
C ILE A 155 1.50 -14.51 -11.10
N PRO A 156 0.78 -15.58 -11.45
CA PRO A 156 -0.60 -15.42 -11.85
C PRO A 156 -1.25 -14.87 -10.60
N ILE A 157 -1.74 -13.64 -10.67
CA ILE A 157 -2.72 -13.16 -9.70
C ILE A 157 -3.92 -14.07 -9.91
N ASP A 158 -3.89 -15.23 -9.27
CA ASP A 158 -5.03 -16.13 -9.15
C ASP A 158 -5.96 -15.40 -8.19
N VAL A 159 -6.64 -14.38 -8.74
CA VAL A 159 -7.92 -13.93 -8.23
C VAL A 159 -8.85 -15.11 -8.46
N LYS A 160 -8.65 -16.20 -7.70
CA LYS A 160 -9.78 -17.01 -7.30
C LYS A 160 -10.71 -16.00 -6.68
N LEU A 161 -11.83 -15.77 -7.35
CA LEU A 161 -12.98 -15.10 -6.78
C LEU A 161 -13.71 -16.16 -5.93
N PRO A 162 -13.47 -16.27 -4.61
CA PRO A 162 -14.49 -16.81 -3.74
C PRO A 162 -14.77 -15.82 -2.62
N VAL A 163 -14.95 -14.55 -2.96
CA VAL A 163 -15.86 -13.72 -2.17
C VAL A 163 -17.12 -13.66 -3.00
N LYS A 164 -18.17 -14.36 -2.57
CA LYS A 164 -19.54 -14.02 -3.00
C LYS A 164 -19.65 -12.52 -2.69
N HIS A 165 -19.45 -11.62 -3.66
CA HIS A 165 -19.50 -10.20 -3.33
C HIS A 165 -20.83 -9.98 -2.64
N VAL A 166 -20.78 -9.41 -1.45
CA VAL A 166 -21.95 -9.11 -0.65
C VAL A 166 -22.60 -7.89 -1.31
N ILE A 167 -23.18 -8.11 -2.48
CA ILE A 167 -23.93 -7.08 -3.18
C ILE A 167 -25.24 -6.95 -2.41
N SER A 168 -25.52 -5.77 -1.89
CA SER A 168 -26.83 -5.46 -1.33
C SER A 168 -27.92 -5.70 -2.38
N ARG A 169 -29.12 -6.11 -1.94
CA ARG A 169 -30.28 -6.31 -2.83
C ARG A 169 -30.56 -5.06 -3.68
N GLU A 170 -30.31 -3.87 -3.14
CA GLU A 170 -30.48 -2.60 -3.85
C GLU A 170 -29.48 -2.42 -4.99
N LEU A 171 -28.22 -2.79 -4.76
CA LEU A 171 -27.16 -2.73 -5.78
C LEU A 171 -27.38 -3.77 -6.89
N GLN A 172 -27.94 -4.93 -6.55
CA GLN A 172 -28.36 -5.91 -7.57
C GLN A 172 -29.49 -5.37 -8.43
N LEU A 173 -30.54 -4.79 -7.82
CA LEU A 173 -31.64 -4.16 -8.55
C LEU A 173 -31.15 -3.00 -9.43
N TYR A 174 -30.20 -2.21 -8.94
CA TYR A 174 -29.55 -1.14 -9.70
C TYR A 174 -28.80 -1.70 -10.93
N PHE A 175 -28.00 -2.76 -10.73
CA PHE A 175 -27.27 -3.41 -11.82
C PHE A 175 -28.20 -4.05 -12.85
N ASP A 176 -29.24 -4.75 -12.41
CA ASP A 176 -30.25 -5.33 -13.28
C ASP A 176 -30.98 -4.24 -14.06
N LYS A 177 -31.23 -3.08 -13.44
CA LYS A 177 -31.82 -1.95 -14.14
C LYS A 177 -30.90 -1.37 -15.21
N ILE A 178 -29.60 -1.26 -14.94
CA ILE A 178 -28.61 -0.84 -15.93
C ILE A 178 -28.54 -1.84 -17.08
N LYS A 179 -28.51 -3.14 -16.80
CA LYS A 179 -28.51 -4.21 -17.81
C LYS A 179 -29.75 -4.14 -18.71
N GLU A 180 -30.93 -3.97 -18.12
CA GLU A 180 -32.17 -3.84 -18.87
C GLU A 180 -32.12 -2.62 -19.80
N LEU A 181 -31.63 -1.48 -19.30
CA LEU A 181 -31.51 -0.25 -20.07
C LEU A 181 -30.48 -0.36 -21.20
N THR A 182 -29.35 -1.04 -20.98
CA THR A 182 -28.33 -1.25 -22.02
C THR A 182 -28.84 -2.19 -23.13
N LEU A 183 -29.59 -3.24 -22.77
CA LEU A 183 -30.07 -4.25 -23.73
C LEU A 183 -31.32 -3.83 -24.51
N SER A 184 -32.25 -3.08 -23.88
CA SER A 184 -33.57 -2.80 -24.45
C SER A 184 -33.73 -1.40 -25.07
N LYS A 185 -33.02 -0.37 -24.56
CA LYS A 185 -33.30 1.05 -24.89
C LYS A 185 -32.03 1.92 -24.93
N SER A 186 -31.13 1.64 -25.88
CA SER A 186 -29.83 2.33 -26.05
C SER A 186 -29.89 3.85 -26.27
N ASP A 187 -31.03 4.40 -26.70
CA ASP A 187 -31.21 5.84 -26.99
C ASP A 187 -32.22 6.55 -26.08
N SER A 188 -32.71 5.88 -25.02
CA SER A 188 -33.64 6.51 -24.08
C SER A 188 -32.96 7.59 -23.24
N ILE A 189 -33.74 8.62 -22.86
CA ILE A 189 -33.36 9.62 -21.86
C ILE A 189 -32.95 8.93 -20.54
N MET A 190 -33.62 7.83 -20.20
CA MET A 190 -33.33 7.03 -19.00
C MET A 190 -31.93 6.41 -19.05
N PHE A 191 -31.47 6.01 -20.24
CA PHE A 191 -30.12 5.48 -20.42
C PHE A 191 -29.06 6.59 -20.26
N LYS A 192 -29.32 7.81 -20.74
CA LYS A 192 -28.43 8.96 -20.52
C LYS A 192 -28.33 9.33 -19.05
N GLN A 193 -29.46 9.31 -18.32
CA GLN A 193 -29.48 9.54 -16.87
C GLN A 193 -28.74 8.44 -16.10
N ALA A 194 -28.90 7.18 -16.51
CA ALA A 194 -28.13 6.08 -15.96
C ALA A 194 -26.61 6.30 -16.16
N LEU A 195 -26.17 6.65 -17.37
CA LEU A 195 -24.75 6.93 -17.64
C LEU A 195 -24.19 8.08 -16.79
N LEU A 196 -24.98 9.12 -16.53
CA LEU A 196 -24.58 10.20 -15.63
C LEU A 196 -24.43 9.71 -14.19
N SER A 197 -25.38 8.90 -13.71
CA SER A 197 -25.31 8.25 -12.40
C SER A 197 -24.04 7.38 -12.27
N LEU A 198 -23.72 6.54 -13.27
CA LEU A 198 -22.46 5.77 -13.26
C LEU A 198 -21.19 6.64 -13.19
N ALA A 199 -21.23 7.85 -13.77
CA ALA A 199 -20.09 8.76 -13.79
C ALA A 199 -19.91 9.54 -12.48
N THR A 200 -20.99 9.80 -11.73
CA THR A 200 -20.97 10.63 -10.52
C THR A 200 -20.98 9.84 -9.21
N ASP A 201 -21.58 8.65 -9.20
CA ASP A 201 -21.89 7.96 -7.95
C ASP A 201 -20.66 7.28 -7.34
N SER A 202 -20.47 7.45 -6.03
CA SER A 202 -19.27 7.05 -5.28
C SER A 202 -19.35 5.65 -4.65
N GLY A 203 -20.52 5.00 -4.66
CA GLY A 203 -20.76 3.69 -4.03
C GLY A 203 -20.70 2.49 -4.96
N LEU A 204 -20.32 2.67 -6.23
CA LEU A 204 -20.44 1.64 -7.27
C LEU A 204 -19.25 0.68 -7.36
N HIS A 205 -18.21 0.86 -6.53
CA HIS A 205 -17.00 0.06 -6.60
C HIS A 205 -17.24 -1.47 -6.55
N PRO A 206 -18.12 -2.02 -5.67
CA PRO A 206 -18.42 -3.46 -5.64
C PRO A 206 -19.10 -4.00 -6.91
N LEU A 207 -19.71 -3.13 -7.73
CA LEU A 207 -20.37 -3.51 -8.97
C LEU A 207 -19.43 -3.53 -10.18
N VAL A 208 -18.27 -2.88 -10.08
CA VAL A 208 -17.30 -2.77 -11.19
C VAL A 208 -16.89 -4.14 -11.74
N PRO A 209 -16.45 -5.13 -10.94
CA PRO A 209 -16.12 -6.46 -11.46
C PRO A 209 -17.28 -7.15 -12.20
N TYR A 210 -18.52 -6.94 -11.76
CA TYR A 210 -19.68 -7.50 -12.44
C TYR A 210 -19.99 -6.81 -13.75
N ILE A 211 -19.83 -5.49 -13.79
CA ILE A 211 -20.03 -4.71 -15.01
C ILE A 211 -18.93 -5.02 -16.03
N THR A 212 -17.67 -5.13 -15.60
CA THR A 212 -16.55 -5.47 -16.50
C THR A 212 -16.68 -6.89 -17.06
N HIS A 213 -17.11 -7.85 -16.24
CA HIS A 213 -17.39 -9.22 -16.70
C HIS A 213 -18.59 -9.28 -17.66
N PHE A 214 -19.68 -8.58 -17.34
CA PHE A 214 -20.84 -8.46 -18.23
C PHE A 214 -20.45 -7.86 -19.59
N ILE A 215 -19.64 -6.79 -19.58
CA ILE A 215 -19.14 -6.16 -20.81
C ILE A 215 -18.22 -7.12 -21.58
N SER A 216 -17.33 -7.84 -20.90
CA SER A 216 -16.40 -8.77 -21.57
C SER A 216 -17.12 -9.94 -22.25
N ASP A 217 -18.25 -10.37 -21.68
CA ASP A 217 -19.04 -11.48 -22.18
C ASP A 217 -20.00 -11.04 -23.30
N GLU A 218 -20.66 -9.89 -23.16
CA GLU A 218 -21.66 -9.41 -24.13
C GLU A 218 -21.05 -8.97 -25.47
N ILE A 219 -19.85 -8.38 -25.46
CA ILE A 219 -19.19 -7.88 -26.67
C ILE A 219 -18.94 -8.99 -27.73
N PRO A 220 -18.33 -10.13 -27.41
CA PRO A 220 -18.10 -11.19 -28.40
C PRO A 220 -19.39 -11.90 -28.84
N HIS A 221 -20.39 -12.01 -27.97
CA HIS A 221 -21.66 -12.69 -28.30
C HIS A 221 -22.58 -11.83 -29.17
N ASN A 222 -22.51 -10.50 -29.05
CA ASN A 222 -23.42 -9.57 -29.74
C ASN A 222 -22.72 -8.65 -30.76
N LEU A 223 -21.78 -9.18 -31.54
CA LEU A 223 -21.08 -8.45 -32.62
C LEU A 223 -21.98 -7.97 -33.78
N THR A 224 -23.23 -8.43 -33.82
CA THR A 224 -24.21 -8.12 -34.87
C THR A 224 -25.06 -6.87 -34.56
N LYS A 225 -25.17 -6.46 -33.29
CA LYS A 225 -26.03 -5.34 -32.85
C LYS A 225 -25.19 -4.11 -32.52
N ILE A 226 -25.00 -3.24 -33.51
CA ILE A 226 -24.19 -2.01 -33.35
C ILE A 226 -24.72 -1.04 -32.27
N PRO A 227 -26.05 -0.82 -32.11
CA PRO A 227 -26.56 0.05 -31.05
C PRO A 227 -26.21 -0.44 -29.63
N LEU A 228 -26.17 -1.76 -29.43
CA LEU A 228 -25.80 -2.37 -28.15
C LEU A 228 -24.31 -2.18 -27.88
N LEU A 229 -23.43 -2.41 -28.86
CA LEU A 229 -22.00 -2.15 -28.73
C LEU A 229 -21.72 -0.68 -28.42
N PHE A 230 -22.46 0.24 -29.04
CA PHE A 230 -22.34 1.67 -28.75
C PHE A 230 -22.79 2.00 -27.31
N ALA A 231 -23.86 1.38 -26.83
CA ALA A 231 -24.30 1.52 -25.44
C ALA A 231 -23.25 0.98 -24.44
N LEU A 232 -22.67 -0.19 -24.69
CA LEU A 232 -21.63 -0.77 -23.84
C LEU A 232 -20.37 0.11 -23.81
N MET A 233 -19.94 0.63 -24.96
CA MET A 233 -18.80 1.55 -25.04
C MET A 233 -19.08 2.88 -24.31
N ARG A 234 -20.32 3.38 -24.33
CA ARG A 234 -20.74 4.55 -23.53
C ARG A 234 -20.67 4.25 -22.02
N VAL A 235 -21.06 3.04 -21.59
CA VAL A 235 -20.95 2.60 -20.18
C VAL A 235 -19.50 2.53 -19.73
N ILE A 236 -18.61 1.96 -20.56
CA ILE A 236 -17.17 1.95 -20.28
C ILE A 236 -16.65 3.38 -20.10
N ARG A 237 -17.06 4.30 -20.98
CA ARG A 237 -16.65 5.71 -20.88
C ARG A 237 -17.14 6.38 -19.60
N SER A 238 -18.39 6.16 -19.18
CA SER A 238 -18.90 6.74 -17.92
C SER A 238 -18.16 6.21 -16.70
N ILE A 239 -17.85 4.91 -16.68
CA ILE A 239 -17.07 4.31 -15.60
C ILE A 239 -15.65 4.91 -15.56
N LEU A 240 -15.00 5.03 -16.72
CA LEU A 240 -13.66 5.63 -16.84
C LEU A 240 -13.59 7.11 -16.46
N GLN A 241 -14.71 7.85 -16.56
CA GLN A 241 -14.79 9.25 -16.14
C GLN A 241 -14.97 9.42 -14.63
N ASN A 242 -15.40 8.37 -13.93
CA ASN A 242 -15.67 8.45 -12.50
C ASN A 242 -14.33 8.54 -11.71
N PRO A 243 -14.11 9.60 -10.91
CA PRO A 243 -12.90 9.74 -10.11
C PRO A 243 -12.90 8.85 -8.87
N HIS A 244 -14.08 8.40 -8.40
CA HIS A 244 -14.24 7.63 -7.17
C HIS A 244 -14.02 6.12 -7.38
N ILE A 245 -13.87 5.67 -8.63
CA ILE A 245 -13.70 4.26 -8.95
C ILE A 245 -12.25 3.97 -9.35
N HIS A 246 -11.60 3.08 -8.60
CA HIS A 246 -10.30 2.53 -8.97
C HIS A 246 -10.49 1.37 -9.97
N ILE A 247 -10.26 1.66 -11.26
CA ILE A 247 -10.44 0.69 -12.37
C ILE A 247 -9.13 -0.05 -12.69
N GLU A 248 -8.00 0.38 -12.11
CA GLU A 248 -6.66 -0.11 -12.39
C GLU A 248 -6.55 -1.65 -12.42
N PRO A 249 -7.12 -2.41 -11.45
CA PRO A 249 -7.05 -3.88 -11.48
C PRO A 249 -7.78 -4.50 -12.69
N TYR A 250 -8.82 -3.84 -13.19
CA TYR A 250 -9.71 -4.35 -14.23
C TYR A 250 -9.33 -3.91 -15.65
N LEU A 251 -8.34 -3.02 -15.79
CA LEU A 251 -7.90 -2.53 -17.10
C LEU A 251 -7.45 -3.69 -17.99
N HIS A 252 -6.78 -4.71 -17.42
CA HIS A 252 -6.34 -5.84 -18.22
C HIS A 252 -7.51 -6.64 -18.83
N GLN A 253 -8.64 -6.77 -18.13
CA GLN A 253 -9.82 -7.48 -18.63
C GLN A 253 -10.63 -6.63 -19.62
N LEU A 254 -10.71 -5.31 -19.41
CA LEU A 254 -11.53 -4.41 -20.21
C LEU A 254 -10.89 -4.05 -21.57
N MET A 255 -9.56 -3.95 -21.60
CA MET A 255 -8.82 -3.55 -22.81
C MET A 255 -8.99 -4.51 -23.99
N PRO A 256 -8.90 -5.85 -23.84
CA PRO A 256 -9.21 -6.79 -24.91
C PRO A 256 -10.60 -6.58 -25.51
N SER A 257 -11.62 -6.30 -24.69
CA SER A 257 -12.98 -6.09 -25.17
C SER A 257 -13.11 -4.81 -26.01
N VAL A 258 -12.44 -3.72 -25.61
CA VAL A 258 -12.40 -2.48 -26.39
C VAL A 258 -11.60 -2.65 -27.69
N ILE A 259 -10.45 -3.33 -27.63
CA ILE A 259 -9.62 -3.63 -28.81
C ILE A 259 -10.36 -4.56 -29.78
N THR A 260 -11.15 -5.51 -29.26
CA THR A 260 -11.97 -6.39 -30.09
C THR A 260 -12.98 -5.57 -30.89
N CYS A 261 -13.70 -4.62 -30.28
CA CYS A 261 -14.60 -3.73 -31.03
C CYS A 261 -13.88 -2.88 -32.10
N LEU A 262 -12.61 -2.56 -31.88
CA LEU A 262 -11.79 -1.82 -32.85
C LEU A 262 -11.33 -2.70 -34.03
N VAL A 263 -10.86 -3.93 -33.76
CA VAL A 263 -10.13 -4.80 -34.72
C VAL A 263 -10.97 -5.99 -35.22
N THR A 264 -12.28 -6.04 -34.93
CA THR A 264 -13.15 -7.13 -35.38
C THR A 264 -13.35 -7.14 -36.91
N LYS A 265 -13.33 -8.36 -37.50
CA LYS A 265 -13.46 -8.64 -38.93
C LYS A 265 -14.84 -8.30 -39.52
N ARG A 266 -15.92 -8.57 -38.78
CA ARG A 266 -17.31 -8.27 -39.18
C ARG A 266 -18.07 -7.66 -38.01
N LEU A 267 -18.43 -6.39 -38.12
CA LEU A 267 -19.36 -5.71 -37.22
C LEU A 267 -20.67 -5.49 -37.98
N GLY A 268 -21.78 -5.99 -37.43
CA GLY A 268 -23.09 -5.87 -38.06
C GLY A 268 -23.38 -6.93 -39.13
N ILE A 269 -24.66 -7.02 -39.50
CA ILE A 269 -25.18 -7.97 -40.50
C ILE A 269 -25.31 -7.29 -41.88
N LYS A 270 -25.44 -5.95 -41.92
CA LYS A 270 -25.68 -5.18 -43.15
C LYS A 270 -24.48 -4.31 -43.51
N LEU A 271 -24.17 -4.20 -44.81
CA LEU A 271 -23.11 -3.32 -45.31
C LEU A 271 -23.42 -1.82 -45.10
N SER A 272 -24.68 -1.46 -44.84
CA SER A 272 -25.15 -0.09 -44.62
C SER A 272 -24.98 0.42 -43.19
N ASP A 273 -24.47 -0.40 -42.27
CA ASP A 273 -24.41 0.00 -40.88
C ASP A 273 -23.17 0.86 -40.59
N ASN A 274 -23.35 1.91 -39.76
CA ASN A 274 -22.31 2.87 -39.35
C ASN A 274 -21.30 2.26 -38.36
N HIS A 275 -20.57 1.22 -38.80
CA HIS A 275 -19.52 0.57 -38.02
C HIS A 275 -18.25 1.42 -37.90
N TRP A 276 -18.08 2.43 -38.77
CA TRP A 276 -16.98 3.39 -38.73
C TRP A 276 -17.02 4.27 -37.48
N ASP A 277 -18.20 4.76 -37.10
CA ASP A 277 -18.38 5.61 -35.93
C ASP A 277 -18.07 4.89 -34.62
N LEU A 278 -18.49 3.61 -34.52
CA LEU A 278 -18.18 2.77 -33.36
C LEU A 278 -16.66 2.61 -33.19
N ARG A 279 -15.92 2.43 -34.29
CA ARG A 279 -14.46 2.31 -34.23
C ARG A 279 -13.76 3.60 -33.89
N ASN A 280 -14.22 4.72 -34.43
CA ASN A 280 -13.72 6.04 -34.05
C ASN A 280 -13.95 6.29 -32.55
N PHE A 281 -15.12 5.91 -32.03
CA PHE A 281 -15.43 5.98 -30.61
C PHE A 281 -14.52 5.08 -29.77
N SER A 282 -14.37 3.80 -30.14
CA SER A 282 -13.47 2.88 -29.44
C SER A 282 -12.01 3.33 -29.47
N ALA A 283 -11.52 3.88 -30.58
CA ALA A 283 -10.17 4.45 -30.67
C ALA A 283 -10.00 5.65 -29.73
N SER A 284 -10.99 6.56 -29.66
CA SER A 284 -10.96 7.68 -28.70
C SER A 284 -10.96 7.19 -27.25
N LEU A 285 -11.66 6.09 -26.97
CA LEU A 285 -11.74 5.49 -25.65
C LEU A 285 -10.41 4.86 -25.25
N VAL A 286 -9.77 4.09 -26.14
CA VAL A 286 -8.40 3.56 -25.94
C VAL A 286 -7.42 4.69 -25.65
N ALA A 287 -7.47 5.78 -26.43
CA ALA A 287 -6.60 6.94 -26.18
C ALA A 287 -6.85 7.57 -24.80
N SER A 288 -8.11 7.68 -24.37
CA SER A 288 -8.44 8.20 -23.04
C SER A 288 -7.90 7.32 -21.92
N ILE A 289 -7.95 5.98 -22.07
CA ILE A 289 -7.37 5.02 -21.11
C ILE A 289 -5.84 5.18 -21.10
N CYS A 290 -5.19 5.20 -22.27
CA CYS A 290 -3.74 5.29 -22.36
C CYS A 290 -3.17 6.62 -21.82
N LYS A 291 -3.92 7.73 -21.95
CA LYS A 291 -3.54 9.02 -21.34
C LYS A 291 -3.70 9.02 -19.83
N ARG A 292 -4.79 8.45 -19.30
CA ARG A 292 -5.07 8.45 -17.86
C ARG A 292 -4.15 7.47 -17.10
N PHE A 293 -3.91 6.29 -17.65
CA PHE A 293 -3.21 5.20 -16.95
C PHE A 293 -1.80 4.93 -17.49
N GLY A 294 -1.31 5.71 -18.45
CA GLY A 294 0.03 5.53 -19.04
C GLY A 294 1.17 5.68 -18.03
N HIS A 295 1.01 6.54 -17.02
CA HIS A 295 2.00 6.72 -15.95
C HIS A 295 2.03 5.55 -14.95
N ALA A 296 0.87 4.97 -14.65
CA ALA A 296 0.75 3.84 -13.73
C ALA A 296 1.20 2.51 -14.36
N TYR A 297 0.97 2.34 -15.66
CA TYR A 297 1.29 1.12 -16.41
C TYR A 297 2.09 1.42 -17.67
N HIS A 298 3.41 1.47 -17.55
CA HIS A 298 4.33 1.63 -18.69
C HIS A 298 4.14 0.53 -19.76
N ASN A 299 3.71 -0.67 -19.35
CA ASN A 299 3.48 -1.79 -20.26
C ASN A 299 2.14 -1.73 -21.02
N LEU A 300 1.20 -0.87 -20.62
CA LEU A 300 -0.12 -0.81 -21.26
C LEU A 300 -0.02 -0.25 -22.68
N GLN A 301 0.65 0.90 -22.84
CA GLN A 301 0.79 1.56 -24.14
C GLN A 301 1.57 0.68 -25.13
N SER A 302 2.68 0.08 -24.68
CA SER A 302 3.50 -0.80 -25.53
C SER A 302 2.75 -2.07 -25.97
N ARG A 303 1.95 -2.68 -25.08
CA ARG A 303 1.12 -3.84 -25.42
C ARG A 303 0.03 -3.49 -26.43
N VAL A 304 -0.68 -2.38 -26.24
CA VAL A 304 -1.74 -1.92 -27.17
C VAL A 304 -1.14 -1.60 -28.54
N ALA A 305 -0.05 -0.83 -28.58
CA ALA A 305 0.64 -0.49 -29.82
C ALA A 305 1.09 -1.76 -30.57
N ARG A 306 1.68 -2.74 -29.88
CA ARG A 306 2.09 -4.02 -30.48
C ARG A 306 0.90 -4.79 -31.07
N THR A 307 -0.24 -4.84 -30.38
CA THR A 307 -1.44 -5.52 -30.90
C THR A 307 -2.03 -4.83 -32.14
N LEU A 308 -2.04 -3.49 -32.17
CA LEU A 308 -2.54 -2.73 -33.33
C LEU A 308 -1.57 -2.79 -34.51
N LEU A 309 -0.25 -2.74 -34.26
CA LEU A 309 0.77 -2.92 -35.30
C LEU A 309 0.71 -4.31 -35.94
N HIS A 310 0.53 -5.37 -35.14
CA HIS A 310 0.29 -6.71 -35.69
C HIS A 310 -1.00 -6.77 -36.50
N ALA A 311 -2.04 -6.02 -36.11
CA ALA A 311 -3.26 -5.90 -36.91
C ALA A 311 -3.09 -5.13 -38.22
N PHE A 312 -2.17 -4.17 -38.24
CA PHE A 312 -1.88 -3.36 -39.41
C PHE A 312 -0.98 -4.08 -40.43
N LEU A 313 0.06 -4.78 -39.97
CA LEU A 313 1.08 -5.40 -40.82
C LEU A 313 0.62 -6.71 -41.50
N ASP A 314 -0.45 -7.36 -41.03
CA ASP A 314 -0.93 -8.60 -41.62
C ASP A 314 -1.73 -8.36 -42.91
N PRO A 315 -1.25 -8.77 -44.10
CA PRO A 315 -1.93 -8.51 -45.37
C PRO A 315 -3.23 -9.31 -45.57
N ASN A 316 -3.46 -10.34 -44.74
CA ASN A 316 -4.65 -11.20 -44.80
C ASN A 316 -5.86 -10.63 -44.07
N LYS A 317 -5.72 -9.45 -43.43
CA LYS A 317 -6.78 -8.81 -42.66
C LYS A 317 -7.69 -7.98 -43.57
N THR A 318 -8.92 -7.78 -43.11
CA THR A 318 -9.94 -7.07 -43.90
C THR A 318 -9.74 -5.54 -43.79
N LEU A 319 -10.09 -4.78 -44.83
CA LEU A 319 -10.05 -3.30 -44.84
C LEU A 319 -10.63 -2.65 -43.56
N PRO A 320 -11.76 -3.12 -43.01
CA PRO A 320 -12.30 -2.65 -41.74
C PRO A 320 -11.29 -2.76 -40.57
N GLN A 321 -10.51 -3.84 -40.50
CA GLN A 321 -9.53 -4.06 -39.43
C GLN A 321 -8.30 -3.15 -39.57
N HIS A 322 -7.84 -2.93 -40.80
CA HIS A 322 -6.76 -1.98 -41.07
C HIS A 322 -7.17 -0.55 -40.68
N TYR A 323 -8.40 -0.14 -41.01
CA TYR A 323 -8.92 1.17 -40.59
C TYR A 323 -8.94 1.30 -39.05
N GLY A 324 -9.44 0.29 -38.34
CA GLY A 324 -9.45 0.31 -36.88
C GLY A 324 -8.04 0.39 -36.28
N ALA A 325 -7.08 -0.34 -36.86
CA ALA A 325 -5.69 -0.30 -36.43
C ALA A 325 -5.06 1.08 -36.67
N ILE A 326 -5.24 1.68 -37.85
CA ILE A 326 -4.73 3.02 -38.18
C ILE A 326 -5.34 4.07 -37.25
N GLN A 327 -6.66 4.06 -37.07
CA GLN A 327 -7.34 5.02 -36.21
C GLN A 327 -6.91 4.88 -34.74
N GLY A 328 -6.71 3.64 -34.27
CA GLY A 328 -6.19 3.38 -32.92
C GLY A 328 -4.77 3.90 -32.73
N LEU A 329 -3.88 3.68 -33.70
CA LEU A 329 -2.50 4.18 -33.68
C LEU A 329 -2.47 5.71 -33.75
N ALA A 330 -3.26 6.32 -34.63
CA ALA A 330 -3.40 7.77 -34.73
C ALA A 330 -3.87 8.41 -33.41
N ALA A 331 -4.75 7.72 -32.67
CA ALA A 331 -5.29 8.23 -31.41
C ALA A 331 -4.31 8.09 -30.22
N LEU A 332 -3.30 7.21 -30.29
CA LEU A 332 -2.29 7.02 -29.24
C LEU A 332 -1.28 8.18 -29.15
N GLY A 333 -1.18 9.01 -30.19
CA GLY A 333 -0.40 10.24 -30.21
C GLY A 333 0.91 10.15 -31.00
N PRO A 334 1.65 11.27 -31.12
CA PRO A 334 2.80 11.41 -32.03
C PRO A 334 4.05 10.62 -31.59
N SER A 335 4.10 10.12 -30.35
CA SER A 335 5.20 9.26 -29.89
C SER A 335 5.10 7.82 -30.41
N VAL A 336 3.97 7.43 -31.00
CA VAL A 336 3.67 6.07 -31.47
C VAL A 336 3.46 5.99 -33.00
N VAL A 337 3.04 7.10 -33.63
CA VAL A 337 2.82 7.25 -35.08
C VAL A 337 4.14 7.55 -35.79
#